data_AF-A0A940UT61-F1
#
_entry.id   AF-A0A940UT61-F1
#
_cell.length_a   1.000
_cell.length_b   1.000
_cell.length_c   1.000
_cell.angle_alpha   90.00
_cell.angle_beta   90.00
_cell.angle_gamma   90.00
#
_symmetry.space_group_name_H-M   'P 1'
#
loop_
_entity.id
_entity.type
_entity.pdbx_description
1 polymer ?
#
loop_
_entity_poly.entity_id
_entity_poly.type
_entity_poly.pdbx_seq_one_letter_code
_entity_poly.pdbx_strand_id
1 'polypeptide(L)'
;MPKARNCSVLIIIVILSLSTGVCSYANGPPIVYLYPDSTPVHVNLFFPAGSPLERFTGQKDAWYAIYQTSLYPGYAYTILIRHNGDPDRMKLYAMDNHPFDKVSVKTQLAMKRVDSAYPSYKETSYEAVVSLPERARFADLFLLLEWLPATGNDRPLPVSMQVVSTGYGQLMGRGRQWGQLDSWRPESSMQGRRPVVIPFPER
;
A
#
# COMPACT_ATOMS: atom_id res chain seq x y z
N MET A 1 -52.54 31.97 21.90
CA MET A 1 -51.64 31.27 22.85
C MET A 1 -51.12 30.01 22.18
N PRO A 2 -49.82 29.67 22.35
CA PRO A 2 -49.07 28.92 21.35
C PRO A 2 -48.74 27.46 21.73
N LYS A 3 -48.22 26.74 20.71
CA LYS A 3 -47.22 25.65 20.75
C LYS A 3 -47.65 24.26 21.22
N ALA A 4 -47.64 23.31 20.28
CA ALA A 4 -46.97 22.01 20.42
C ALA A 4 -46.89 21.26 19.08
N ARG A 5 -46.08 21.74 18.14
CA ARG A 5 -45.55 20.94 17.02
C ARG A 5 -44.12 21.39 16.83
N ASN A 6 -43.17 20.78 17.55
CA ASN A 6 -41.72 20.85 17.33
C ASN A 6 -40.96 20.02 18.38
N CYS A 7 -41.34 18.76 18.63
CA CYS A 7 -40.57 17.88 19.52
C CYS A 7 -40.09 16.57 18.89
N SER A 8 -40.50 16.23 17.67
CA SER A 8 -40.19 14.91 17.09
C SER A 8 -39.06 14.92 16.05
N VAL A 9 -38.58 16.08 15.60
CA VAL A 9 -37.48 16.18 14.62
C VAL A 9 -36.10 16.31 15.30
N LEU A 10 -36.06 16.68 16.58
CA LEU A 10 -34.80 16.93 17.30
C LEU A 10 -34.14 15.66 17.84
N ILE A 11 -34.88 14.57 18.04
CA ILE A 11 -34.32 13.33 18.63
C ILE A 11 -33.54 12.51 17.59
N ILE A 12 -33.90 12.57 16.31
CA ILE A 12 -33.18 11.84 15.24
C ILE A 12 -31.84 12.52 14.91
N ILE A 13 -31.73 13.85 15.08
CA ILE A 13 -30.47 14.58 14.85
C ILE A 13 -29.44 14.31 15.96
N VAL A 14 -29.87 13.98 17.18
CA VAL A 14 -28.95 13.66 18.28
C VAL A 14 -28.36 12.24 18.12
N ILE A 15 -29.11 11.29 17.57
CA ILE A 15 -28.59 9.92 17.33
C ILE A 15 -27.67 9.89 16.10
N LEU A 16 -27.88 10.77 15.11
CA LEU A 16 -27.00 10.93 13.94
C LEU A 16 -25.77 11.82 14.19
N SER A 17 -25.67 12.50 15.33
CA SER A 17 -24.49 13.32 15.68
C SER A 17 -23.52 12.65 16.66
N LEU A 18 -23.79 11.39 17.06
CA LEU A 18 -22.94 10.57 17.93
C LEU A 18 -22.18 9.45 17.21
N SER A 19 -22.22 9.40 15.88
CA SER A 19 -21.38 8.52 15.05
C SER A 19 -20.36 9.28 14.20
N THR A 20 -19.94 10.47 14.65
CA THR A 20 -18.66 11.02 14.21
C THR A 20 -17.58 10.11 14.75
N GLY A 21 -16.95 9.39 13.82
CA GLY A 21 -16.03 8.33 14.10
C GLY A 21 -15.02 8.72 15.17
N VAL A 22 -14.86 7.82 16.13
CA VAL A 22 -13.57 7.67 16.81
C VAL A 22 -12.59 7.12 15.77
N CYS A 23 -12.29 7.91 14.74
CA CYS A 23 -11.03 7.85 14.06
C CYS A 23 -10.06 8.39 15.10
N SER A 24 -9.47 7.46 15.85
CA SER A 24 -8.31 7.76 16.69
C SER A 24 -7.38 8.65 15.88
N TYR A 25 -7.21 9.90 16.34
CA TYR A 25 -6.18 10.80 15.87
C TYR A 25 -4.84 10.14 16.23
N ALA A 26 -4.40 9.19 15.40
CA ALA A 26 -2.98 8.94 15.25
C ALA A 26 -2.43 10.23 14.65
N ASN A 27 -1.70 11.02 15.44
CA ASN A 27 -1.03 12.22 14.99
C ASN A 27 0.00 11.84 13.92
N GLY A 28 -0.44 11.73 12.66
CA GLY A 28 0.38 11.26 11.55
C GLY A 28 -0.40 11.21 10.24
N PRO A 29 0.28 11.20 9.09
CA PRO A 29 -0.35 11.02 7.79
C PRO A 29 -1.05 9.65 7.68
N PRO A 30 -2.05 9.52 6.79
CA PRO A 30 -2.77 8.28 6.62
C PRO A 30 -1.85 7.16 6.13
N ILE A 31 -1.98 5.99 6.76
CA ILE A 31 -1.32 4.74 6.37
C ILE A 31 -2.38 3.79 5.80
N VAL A 32 -2.10 3.17 4.67
CA VAL A 32 -2.95 2.12 4.09
C VAL A 32 -2.35 0.75 4.34
N TYR A 33 -3.11 -0.13 4.99
CA TYR A 33 -2.67 -1.50 5.23
C TYR A 33 -2.86 -2.38 3.99
N LEU A 34 -1.80 -3.08 3.61
CA LEU A 34 -1.79 -4.08 2.55
C LEU A 34 -1.56 -5.45 3.18
N TYR A 35 -2.61 -6.27 3.18
CA TYR A 35 -2.50 -7.65 3.62
C TYR A 35 -2.03 -8.51 2.45
N PRO A 36 -0.98 -9.33 2.61
CA PRO A 36 -0.58 -10.27 1.57
C PRO A 36 -1.74 -11.15 1.10
N ASP A 37 -1.80 -11.39 -0.20
CA ASP A 37 -2.79 -12.23 -0.89
C ASP A 37 -4.25 -11.73 -0.81
N SER A 38 -4.46 -10.52 -0.29
CA SER A 38 -5.77 -9.85 -0.33
C SER A 38 -6.03 -9.17 -1.66
N THR A 39 -7.28 -8.74 -1.87
CA THR A 39 -7.67 -7.99 -3.07
C THR A 39 -6.87 -6.69 -3.20
N PRO A 40 -6.62 -6.20 -4.42
CA PRO A 40 -5.93 -4.93 -4.63
C PRO A 40 -6.61 -3.78 -3.91
N VAL A 41 -5.82 -2.92 -3.26
CA VAL A 41 -6.32 -1.72 -2.60
C VAL A 41 -6.15 -0.54 -3.55
N HIS A 42 -7.26 0.09 -3.90
CA HIS A 42 -7.28 1.30 -4.71
C HIS A 42 -7.18 2.51 -3.80
N VAL A 43 -6.12 3.31 -3.95
CA VAL A 43 -5.82 4.41 -3.04
C VAL A 43 -5.73 5.72 -3.81
N ASN A 44 -6.46 6.71 -3.29
CA ASN A 44 -6.39 8.13 -3.70
C ASN A 44 -5.87 9.02 -2.54
N LEU A 45 -5.37 8.41 -1.46
CA LEU A 45 -4.85 9.10 -0.28
C LEU A 45 -3.39 9.49 -0.53
N PHE A 46 -3.22 10.51 -1.38
CA PHE A 46 -1.95 11.19 -1.56
C PHE A 46 -1.95 12.48 -0.75
N PHE A 47 -0.80 12.82 -0.18
CA PHE A 47 -0.57 14.11 0.45
C PHE A 47 0.70 14.74 -0.13
N PRO A 48 0.72 16.08 -0.27
CA PRO A 48 1.86 16.75 -0.88
C PRO A 48 3.09 16.62 0.00
N ALA A 49 4.26 16.85 -0.61
CA ALA A 49 5.49 17.01 0.13
C ALA A 49 5.33 18.05 1.24
N GLY A 50 5.88 17.71 2.40
CA GLY A 50 6.10 18.63 3.50
C GLY A 50 7.47 18.37 4.12
N SER A 51 7.90 19.22 5.05
CA SER A 51 9.28 19.27 5.56
C SER A 51 9.94 17.91 5.91
N PRO A 52 9.27 16.91 6.55
CA PRO A 52 9.92 15.62 6.83
C PRO A 52 10.17 14.77 5.58
N LEU A 53 9.19 14.69 4.67
CA LEU A 53 9.30 13.86 3.46
C LEU A 53 10.13 14.53 2.36
N GLU A 54 10.05 15.86 2.24
CA GLU A 54 10.92 16.61 1.33
C GLU A 54 12.40 16.39 1.65
N ARG A 55 12.76 16.34 2.94
CA ARG A 55 14.13 15.98 3.37
C ARG A 55 14.46 14.53 3.05
N PHE A 56 13.46 13.66 3.13
CA PHE A 56 13.64 12.22 2.93
C PHE A 56 13.89 11.86 1.46
N THR A 57 13.34 12.60 0.51
CA THR A 57 13.39 12.28 -0.93
C THR A 57 14.04 13.36 -1.80
N GLY A 58 14.17 14.58 -1.29
CA GLY A 58 14.64 15.74 -2.04
C GLY A 58 13.62 16.32 -3.03
N GLN A 59 12.38 15.82 -3.04
CA GLN A 59 11.36 16.22 -4.01
C GLN A 59 10.29 17.12 -3.38
N LYS A 60 10.32 18.40 -3.75
CA LYS A 60 9.44 19.46 -3.21
C LYS A 60 8.02 19.42 -3.79
N ASP A 61 7.88 19.02 -5.04
CA ASP A 61 6.59 19.00 -5.75
C ASP A 61 6.00 17.59 -5.87
N ALA A 62 6.57 16.63 -5.13
CA ALA A 62 6.09 15.27 -5.11
C ALA A 62 4.91 15.12 -4.16
N TRP A 63 4.13 14.08 -4.44
CA TRP A 63 3.07 13.59 -3.59
C TRP A 63 3.44 12.23 -3.06
N TYR A 64 2.93 11.91 -1.88
CA TYR A 64 3.27 10.70 -1.17
C TYR A 64 2.03 9.92 -0.76
N ALA A 65 2.12 8.60 -0.85
CA ALA A 65 1.20 7.68 -0.20
C ALA A 65 2.02 6.68 0.62
N ILE A 66 1.55 6.37 1.83
CA ILE A 66 2.21 5.44 2.75
C ILE A 66 1.35 4.18 2.85
N TYR A 67 2.02 3.05 2.68
CA TYR A 67 1.44 1.75 2.91
C TYR A 67 2.23 1.00 3.97
N GLN A 68 1.56 0.10 4.67
CA GLN A 68 2.17 -0.83 5.60
C GLN A 68 1.75 -2.24 5.23
N THR A 69 2.71 -3.16 5.20
CA THR A 69 2.45 -4.58 4.97
C THR A 69 3.29 -5.42 5.92
N SER A 70 2.81 -6.61 6.27
CA SER A 70 3.57 -7.55 7.10
C SER A 70 4.00 -8.73 6.24
N LEU A 71 5.31 -8.95 6.13
CA LEU A 71 5.95 -10.00 5.34
C LEU A 71 6.61 -11.02 6.26
N TYR A 72 6.48 -12.31 5.97
CA TYR A 72 7.21 -13.33 6.71
C TYR A 72 8.71 -13.29 6.32
N PRO A 73 9.64 -13.23 7.30
CA PRO A 73 11.08 -13.34 7.07
C PRO A 73 11.47 -14.57 6.24
N GLY A 74 12.40 -14.42 5.30
CA GLY A 74 12.87 -15.49 4.41
C GLY A 74 11.97 -15.78 3.20
N TYR A 75 10.74 -15.26 3.18
CA TYR A 75 9.81 -15.47 2.08
C TYR A 75 9.84 -14.31 1.09
N ALA A 76 9.67 -14.64 -0.18
CA ALA A 76 9.54 -13.66 -1.24
C ALA A 76 8.07 -13.28 -1.45
N TYR A 77 7.87 -11.99 -1.75
CA TYR A 77 6.58 -11.37 -2.03
C TYR A 77 6.71 -10.47 -3.25
N THR A 78 5.66 -10.44 -4.06
CA THR A 78 5.53 -9.50 -5.17
C THR A 78 4.65 -8.34 -4.74
N ILE A 79 5.17 -7.13 -4.82
CA ILE A 79 4.40 -5.90 -4.73
C ILE A 79 3.98 -5.52 -6.15
N LEU A 80 2.67 -5.54 -6.41
CA LEU A 80 2.05 -5.14 -7.66
C LEU A 80 1.50 -3.73 -7.53
N ILE A 81 1.83 -2.88 -8.49
CA ILE A 81 1.28 -1.53 -8.63
C ILE A 81 0.60 -1.44 -9.99
N ARG A 82 -0.63 -0.92 -10.04
CA ARG A 82 -1.33 -0.60 -11.29
C ARG A 82 -1.65 0.88 -11.35
N HIS A 83 -1.34 1.51 -12.47
CA HIS A 83 -1.65 2.90 -12.74
C HIS A 83 -1.62 3.19 -14.25
N ASN A 84 -2.20 4.33 -14.64
CA ASN A 84 -2.20 4.81 -16.03
C ASN A 84 -1.23 5.98 -16.29
N GLY A 85 -0.51 6.44 -15.27
CA GLY A 85 0.49 7.50 -15.45
C GLY A 85 1.84 7.00 -15.95
N ASP A 86 2.76 7.95 -16.11
CA ASP A 86 4.16 7.71 -16.48
C ASP A 86 4.93 7.08 -15.30
N PRO A 87 5.49 5.86 -15.46
CA PRO A 87 6.22 5.18 -14.40
C PRO A 87 7.52 5.89 -14.00
N ASP A 88 8.15 6.67 -14.89
CA ASP A 88 9.39 7.39 -14.57
C ASP A 88 9.17 8.51 -13.55
N ARG A 89 7.91 8.88 -13.35
CA ARG A 89 7.45 9.91 -12.41
C ARG A 89 7.00 9.29 -11.08
N MET A 90 7.16 7.97 -10.93
CA MET A 90 6.86 7.23 -9.72
C MET A 90 8.07 6.50 -9.17
N LYS A 91 8.20 6.51 -7.84
CA LYS A 91 9.19 5.67 -7.15
C LYS A 91 8.56 5.01 -5.96
N LEU A 92 8.88 3.74 -5.76
CA LEU A 92 8.47 2.99 -4.58
C LEU A 92 9.70 2.77 -3.69
N TYR A 93 9.58 3.12 -2.41
CA TYR A 93 10.61 2.87 -1.42
C TYR A 93 10.09 1.90 -0.36
N ALA A 94 10.94 0.94 0.04
CA ALA A 94 10.72 0.03 1.15
C ALA A 94 11.56 0.48 2.36
N MET A 95 10.93 0.51 3.54
CA MET A 95 11.50 1.08 4.76
C MET A 95 11.21 0.22 5.99
N ASP A 96 12.13 0.25 6.97
CA ASP A 96 12.03 -0.47 8.25
C ASP A 96 11.10 0.21 9.26
N ASN A 97 10.70 1.46 9.02
CA ASN A 97 9.86 2.22 9.92
C ASN A 97 9.02 3.25 9.15
N HIS A 98 8.06 3.86 9.85
CA HIS A 98 7.24 4.92 9.30
C HIS A 98 8.10 6.12 8.85
N PRO A 99 7.83 6.75 7.70
CA PRO A 99 8.73 7.76 7.11
C PRO A 99 8.78 9.10 7.86
N PHE A 100 7.91 9.30 8.87
CA PHE A 100 7.96 10.46 9.77
C PHE A 100 8.75 10.17 11.05
N ASP A 101 9.14 8.92 11.27
CA ASP A 101 9.98 8.49 12.38
C ASP A 101 11.43 8.31 11.90
N LYS A 102 12.29 7.82 12.80
CA LYS A 102 13.66 7.45 12.43
C LYS A 102 13.65 6.18 11.57
N VAL A 103 13.92 6.36 10.28
CA VAL A 103 14.14 5.29 9.29
C VAL A 103 15.63 4.92 9.28
N SER A 104 15.94 3.64 9.45
CA SER A 104 17.33 3.13 9.41
C SER A 104 17.64 2.51 8.04
N VAL A 105 16.62 2.00 7.35
CA VAL A 105 16.74 1.36 6.04
C VAL A 105 15.77 2.01 5.08
N LYS A 106 16.30 2.41 3.92
CA LYS A 106 15.52 2.90 2.79
C LYS A 106 16.05 2.23 1.52
N THR A 107 15.21 1.43 0.88
CA THR A 107 15.56 0.75 -0.37
C THR A 107 14.59 1.17 -1.46
N GLN A 108 15.09 1.78 -2.53
CA GLN A 108 14.26 2.01 -3.71
C GLN A 108 14.01 0.69 -4.42
N LEU A 109 12.74 0.38 -4.67
CA LEU A 109 12.34 -0.83 -5.38
C LEU A 109 12.35 -0.55 -6.88
N ALA A 110 13.09 -1.37 -7.62
CA ALA A 110 13.07 -1.35 -9.07
C ALA A 110 11.74 -1.94 -9.56
N MET A 111 10.85 -1.08 -10.03
CA MET A 111 9.56 -1.46 -10.59
C MET A 111 9.74 -1.88 -12.04
N LYS A 112 9.37 -3.13 -12.37
CA LYS A 112 9.38 -3.62 -13.75
C LYS A 112 7.96 -3.73 -14.28
N ARG A 113 7.74 -3.17 -15.47
CA ARG A 113 6.48 -3.34 -16.20
C ARG A 113 6.22 -4.82 -16.46
N VAL A 114 4.99 -5.23 -16.22
CA VAL A 114 4.48 -6.56 -16.54
C VAL A 114 3.16 -6.45 -17.29
N ASP A 115 2.97 -7.36 -18.23
CA ASP A 115 1.67 -7.51 -18.87
C ASP A 115 0.69 -8.00 -17.83
N SER A 116 -0.46 -7.31 -17.72
CA SER A 116 -1.47 -7.66 -16.73
C SER A 116 -1.94 -9.09 -16.98
N ALA A 117 -1.71 -9.99 -16.02
CA ALA A 117 -2.28 -11.34 -16.04
C ALA A 117 -3.82 -11.33 -15.96
N TYR A 118 -4.42 -10.16 -15.64
CA TYR A 118 -5.85 -9.98 -15.52
C TYR A 118 -6.37 -9.13 -16.70
N PRO A 119 -7.10 -9.70 -17.66
CA PRO A 119 -7.67 -8.96 -18.80
C PRO A 119 -8.76 -7.95 -18.39
N SER A 120 -9.30 -8.06 -17.17
CA SER A 120 -10.30 -7.13 -16.63
C SER A 120 -9.74 -5.79 -16.19
N TYR A 121 -8.42 -5.68 -15.97
CA TYR A 121 -7.79 -4.43 -15.60
C TYR A 121 -7.07 -3.84 -16.82
N LYS A 122 -7.53 -2.67 -17.26
CA LYS A 122 -6.95 -1.94 -18.40
C LYS A 122 -5.67 -1.17 -18.04
N GLU A 123 -5.33 -1.13 -16.76
CA GLU A 123 -4.20 -0.35 -16.24
C GLU A 123 -2.87 -1.06 -16.47
N THR A 124 -1.80 -0.28 -16.69
CA THR A 124 -0.46 -0.84 -16.79
C THR A 124 -0.03 -1.33 -15.42
N SER A 125 0.49 -2.56 -15.37
CA SER A 125 0.95 -3.20 -14.13
C SER A 125 2.47 -3.17 -14.03
N TYR A 126 2.95 -2.98 -12.82
CA TYR A 126 4.37 -2.97 -12.48
C TYR A 126 4.58 -3.83 -11.24
N GLU A 127 5.71 -4.51 -11.17
CA GLU A 127 6.04 -5.39 -10.06
C GLU A 127 7.42 -5.11 -9.48
N ALA A 128 7.54 -5.31 -8.18
CA ALA A 128 8.81 -5.48 -7.48
C ALA A 128 8.74 -6.73 -6.60
N VAL A 129 9.74 -7.60 -6.69
CA VAL A 129 9.84 -8.80 -5.86
C VAL A 129 10.78 -8.51 -4.71
N VAL A 130 10.30 -8.66 -3.48
CA VAL A 130 11.02 -8.33 -2.25
C VAL A 130 11.02 -9.50 -1.29
N SER A 131 12.00 -9.56 -0.40
CA SER A 131 11.98 -10.45 0.76
C SER A 131 12.62 -9.76 1.95
N LEU A 132 12.23 -10.19 3.16
CA LEU A 132 12.95 -9.86 4.37
C LEU A 132 14.01 -10.95 4.64
N PRO A 133 15.17 -10.62 5.22
CA PRO A 133 16.15 -11.62 5.65
C PRO A 133 15.53 -12.60 6.65
N GLU A 134 15.90 -13.87 6.63
CA GLU A 134 15.39 -14.89 7.57
C GLU A 134 15.54 -14.50 9.05
N ARG A 135 16.60 -13.74 9.36
CA ARG A 135 16.92 -13.25 10.70
C ARG A 135 16.13 -11.99 11.12
N ALA A 136 15.25 -11.46 10.27
CA ALA A 136 14.46 -10.28 10.60
C ALA A 136 13.51 -10.59 11.77
N ARG A 137 13.54 -9.75 12.80
CA ARG A 137 12.71 -9.91 14.01
C ARG A 137 11.30 -9.32 13.88
N PHE A 138 11.11 -8.41 12.94
CA PHE A 138 9.83 -7.78 12.65
C PHE A 138 9.40 -8.10 11.23
N ALA A 139 8.10 -8.30 11.05
CA ALA A 139 7.49 -8.57 9.75
C ALA A 139 7.07 -7.29 9.02
N ASP A 140 7.01 -6.16 9.71
CA ASP A 140 6.41 -4.94 9.16
C ASP A 140 7.37 -4.21 8.23
N LEU A 141 6.86 -3.91 7.04
CA LEU A 141 7.52 -3.14 6.01
C LEU A 141 6.64 -1.94 5.65
N PHE A 142 7.23 -0.75 5.70
CA PHE A 142 6.58 0.45 5.20
C PHE A 142 6.96 0.68 3.74
N LEU A 143 5.95 0.95 2.91
CA LEU A 143 6.13 1.32 1.53
C LEU A 143 5.77 2.80 1.35
N LEU A 144 6.70 3.60 0.83
CA LEU A 144 6.47 4.99 0.45
C LEU A 144 6.41 5.08 -1.06
N LEU A 145 5.23 5.45 -1.57
CA LEU A 145 5.05 5.76 -2.97
C LEU A 145 5.24 7.26 -3.18
N GLU A 146 6.30 7.62 -3.89
CA GLU A 146 6.56 8.99 -4.37
C GLU A 146 5.99 9.14 -5.78
N TRP A 147 5.20 10.18 -6.00
CA TRP A 147 4.61 10.51 -7.29
C TRP A 147 4.88 11.98 -7.63
N LEU A 148 5.50 12.22 -8.78
CA LEU A 148 5.58 13.56 -9.39
C LEU A 148 4.39 13.74 -10.33
N PRO A 149 3.53 14.76 -10.16
CA PRO A 149 2.35 14.99 -10.99
C PRO A 149 2.73 15.65 -12.33
N ALA A 150 2.01 15.31 -13.41
CA ALA A 150 2.33 15.76 -14.77
C ALA A 150 2.16 17.28 -14.90
N THR A 151 2.87 17.92 -15.83
CA THR A 151 2.67 19.35 -16.10
C THR A 151 1.20 19.60 -16.44
N GLY A 152 0.52 20.46 -15.68
CA GLY A 152 -0.91 20.75 -15.84
C GLY A 152 -1.86 19.88 -15.00
N ASN A 153 -1.35 18.95 -14.20
CA ASN A 153 -2.11 18.23 -13.18
C ASN A 153 -1.59 18.60 -11.79
N ASP A 154 -2.49 19.03 -10.91
CA ASP A 154 -2.12 19.37 -9.53
C ASP A 154 -2.15 18.16 -8.58
N ARG A 155 -2.69 17.02 -9.02
CA ARG A 155 -2.89 15.83 -8.19
C ARG A 155 -2.39 14.54 -8.86
N PRO A 156 -1.92 13.56 -8.06
CA PRO A 156 -1.58 12.22 -8.55
C PRO A 156 -2.79 11.49 -9.14
N LEU A 157 -2.50 10.55 -10.05
CA LEU A 157 -3.50 9.62 -10.53
C LEU A 157 -3.77 8.54 -9.47
N PRO A 158 -4.98 7.95 -9.46
CA PRO A 158 -5.28 6.76 -8.65
C PRO A 158 -4.28 5.63 -8.91
N VAL A 159 -3.90 4.94 -7.84
CA VAL A 159 -3.02 3.78 -7.90
C VAL A 159 -3.66 2.60 -7.18
N SER A 160 -3.62 1.42 -7.82
CA SER A 160 -3.97 0.16 -7.19
C SER A 160 -2.71 -0.55 -6.70
N MET A 161 -2.65 -0.96 -5.45
CA MET A 161 -1.52 -1.70 -4.89
C MET A 161 -1.96 -3.04 -4.29
N GLN A 162 -1.16 -4.08 -4.49
CA GLN A 162 -1.39 -5.41 -3.96
C GLN A 162 -0.06 -6.07 -3.57
N VAL A 163 -0.08 -6.86 -2.50
CA VAL A 163 1.06 -7.71 -2.12
C VAL A 163 0.65 -9.15 -2.30
N VAL A 164 1.45 -9.94 -3.01
CA VAL A 164 1.16 -11.35 -3.32
C VAL A 164 2.33 -12.20 -2.86
N SER A 165 2.07 -13.28 -2.13
CA SER A 165 3.11 -14.21 -1.71
C SER A 165 3.61 -15.03 -2.90
N THR A 166 4.93 -15.10 -3.09
CA THR A 166 5.53 -15.97 -4.12
C THR A 166 5.91 -17.29 -3.47
N GLY A 167 5.07 -18.31 -3.63
CA GLY A 167 5.38 -19.70 -3.23
C GLY A 167 4.82 -20.16 -1.86
N TYR A 168 4.22 -19.28 -1.05
CA TYR A 168 3.65 -19.68 0.26
C TYR A 168 2.45 -20.63 0.12
N GLY A 169 1.65 -20.47 -0.95
CA GLY A 169 0.53 -21.37 -1.29
C GLY A 169 0.94 -22.80 -1.72
N GLN A 170 2.23 -23.10 -1.86
CA GLN A 170 2.73 -24.47 -2.08
C GLN A 170 3.17 -25.16 -0.77
N LEU A 171 3.70 -24.40 0.21
CA LEU A 171 4.13 -24.95 1.50
C LEU A 171 2.98 -25.19 2.47
N MET A 172 1.93 -24.36 2.43
CA MET A 172 0.70 -24.55 3.22
C MET A 172 -0.32 -25.48 2.55
N GLY A 173 0.14 -26.36 1.64
CA GLY A 173 -0.67 -27.30 0.85
C GLY A 173 -1.33 -28.46 1.63
N ARG A 174 -1.75 -28.28 2.89
CA ARG A 174 -2.52 -29.31 3.64
C ARG A 174 -3.60 -28.79 4.60
N GLY A 175 -3.91 -27.49 4.62
CA GLY A 175 -4.86 -26.97 5.61
C GLY A 175 -5.72 -25.82 5.10
N ARG A 176 -6.85 -26.16 4.48
CA ARG A 176 -8.02 -25.31 4.23
C ARG A 176 -7.94 -24.38 3.02
N GLN A 177 -8.34 -24.93 1.87
CA GLN A 177 -9.13 -24.21 0.88
C GLN A 177 -10.37 -23.61 1.57
N TRP A 178 -10.36 -22.32 1.86
CA TRP A 178 -11.61 -21.57 2.01
C TRP A 178 -11.78 -20.71 0.76
N GLY A 179 -12.61 -21.19 -0.17
CA GLY A 179 -13.36 -20.32 -1.09
C GLY A 179 -12.66 -19.78 -2.34
N GLN A 180 -11.46 -20.24 -2.74
CA GLN A 180 -10.92 -19.88 -4.06
C GLN A 180 -11.49 -20.81 -5.14
N LEU A 181 -12.38 -20.25 -5.96
CA LEU A 181 -12.81 -20.82 -7.23
C LEU A 181 -11.56 -21.09 -8.11
N ASP A 182 -11.41 -22.33 -8.53
CA ASP A 182 -10.23 -22.96 -9.18
C ASP A 182 -9.79 -22.39 -10.55
N SER A 183 -9.43 -21.12 -10.66
CA SER A 183 -8.87 -20.59 -11.93
C SER A 183 -7.75 -19.58 -11.82
N TRP A 184 -7.28 -19.26 -10.61
CA TRP A 184 -6.44 -18.07 -10.42
C TRP A 184 -5.16 -18.35 -9.64
N ARG A 185 -4.25 -19.09 -10.28
CA ARG A 185 -2.81 -18.91 -10.05
C ARG A 185 -2.25 -18.35 -11.36
N PRO A 186 -1.91 -17.05 -11.44
CA PRO A 186 -1.07 -16.63 -12.55
C PRO A 186 0.20 -17.45 -12.41
N GLU A 187 0.46 -18.32 -13.38
CA GLU A 187 1.76 -18.93 -13.61
C GLU A 187 2.67 -17.79 -13.99
N SER A 188 3.11 -17.08 -12.96
CA SER A 188 3.63 -15.76 -13.13
C SER A 188 5.09 -15.92 -13.50
N SER A 189 5.53 -15.05 -14.39
CA SER A 189 6.93 -14.70 -14.59
C SER A 189 7.66 -14.31 -13.28
N MET A 190 6.96 -14.30 -12.12
CA MET A 190 7.45 -14.01 -10.77
C MET A 190 8.24 -15.16 -10.13
N GLN A 191 8.14 -16.41 -10.60
CA GLN A 191 8.90 -17.54 -10.01
C GLN A 191 10.41 -17.52 -10.34
N GLY A 192 10.83 -16.79 -11.36
CA GLY A 192 12.22 -16.78 -11.84
C GLY A 192 13.09 -15.62 -11.34
N ARG A 193 12.54 -14.67 -10.56
CA ARG A 193 13.29 -13.47 -10.16
C ARG A 193 13.86 -13.58 -8.76
N ARG A 194 15.14 -13.21 -8.63
CA ARG A 194 15.78 -13.07 -7.33
C ARG A 194 15.13 -11.90 -6.58
N PRO A 195 14.53 -12.13 -5.39
CA PRO A 195 13.94 -11.05 -4.61
C PRO A 195 15.00 -10.05 -4.19
N VAL A 196 14.62 -8.77 -4.16
CA VAL A 196 15.41 -7.74 -3.47
C VAL A 196 15.27 -7.98 -1.98
N VAL A 197 16.38 -8.39 -1.35
CA VAL A 197 16.43 -8.57 0.10
C VAL A 197 16.52 -7.20 0.75
N ILE A 198 15.46 -6.78 1.43
CA ILE A 198 15.44 -5.50 2.14
C ILE A 198 16.35 -5.64 3.36
N PRO A 199 17.43 -4.85 3.47
CA PRO A 199 18.32 -4.97 4.61
C PRO A 199 17.56 -4.71 5.90
N PHE A 200 17.95 -5.39 6.97
CA PHE A 200 17.33 -5.24 8.27
C PHE A 200 18.41 -4.84 9.29
N PRO A 201 18.17 -3.80 10.10
CA PRO A 201 19.13 -3.41 11.13
C PRO A 201 19.19 -4.49 12.22
N GLU A 202 20.38 -5.03 12.46
CA GLU A 202 20.66 -5.87 13.63
C GLU A 202 20.57 -4.97 14.87
N ARG A 203 19.45 -5.01 15.60
CA ARG A 203 19.32 -4.36 16.90
C ARG A 203 19.41 -5.37 18.03
#